data_AF-A0A9Q3KDC8-F1
#
_entry.id   AF-A0A9Q3KDC8-F1
#
_cell.length_a   1.000
_cell.length_b   1.000
_cell.length_c   1.000
_cell.angle_alpha   90.00
_cell.angle_beta   90.00
_cell.angle_gamma   90.00
#
_symmetry.space_group_name_H-M   'P 1'
#
loop_
_entity.id
_entity.type
_entity.pdbx_description
1 polymer ?
#
loop_
_entity_poly.entity_id
_entity_poly.type
_entity_poly.pdbx_seq_one_letter_code
_entity_poly.pdbx_strand_id
1 'polypeptide(L)'
;MLQENDAIPDDSITARVHSLFEKSAKRCYYGIRQTKGKNTWSWGKQEIITKWANDSWRYKIENAFENSFFDPDKDEPLTWLLKQVERLNAL
;
A
#
# COMPACT_ATOMS: atom_id res chain seq x y z
N MET A 1 -33.80 16.40 -14.79
CA MET A 1 -33.25 16.43 -13.42
C MET A 1 -31.95 15.66 -13.46
N LEU A 2 -30.83 16.32 -13.14
CA LEU A 2 -29.52 15.69 -13.06
C LEU A 2 -29.58 14.65 -11.94
N GLN A 3 -29.21 13.40 -12.22
CA GLN A 3 -28.97 12.41 -11.16
C GLN A 3 -27.87 12.97 -10.26
N GLU A 4 -28.19 13.25 -9.00
CA GLU A 4 -27.19 13.52 -7.99
C GLU A 4 -26.23 12.33 -7.96
N ASN A 5 -24.97 12.64 -8.22
CA ASN A 5 -23.86 11.71 -8.12
C ASN A 5 -23.72 11.42 -6.62
N ASP A 6 -24.40 10.38 -6.12
CA ASP A 6 -24.42 10.01 -4.70
C ASP A 6 -22.98 9.76 -4.20
N ALA A 7 -22.35 10.79 -3.67
CA ALA A 7 -21.00 10.72 -3.14
C ALA A 7 -21.01 9.77 -1.95
N ILE A 8 -20.27 8.66 -2.06
CA ILE A 8 -20.13 7.68 -0.97
C ILE A 8 -19.59 8.42 0.28
N PRO A 9 -20.24 8.31 1.45
CA PRO A 9 -19.76 8.98 2.66
C PRO A 9 -18.36 8.53 3.05
N ASP A 10 -17.51 9.47 3.47
CA ASP A 10 -16.12 9.20 3.86
C ASP A 10 -15.99 8.11 4.93
N ASP A 11 -16.93 8.04 5.88
CA ASP A 11 -16.97 6.98 6.90
C ASP A 11 -17.17 5.59 6.27
N SER A 12 -17.93 5.49 5.18
CA SER A 12 -18.13 4.23 4.45
C SER A 12 -16.89 3.85 3.63
N ILE A 13 -16.23 4.84 3.01
CA ILE A 13 -15.00 4.61 2.25
C ILE A 13 -13.89 4.16 3.19
N THR A 14 -13.63 4.90 4.26
CA THR A 14 -12.54 4.62 5.21
C THR A 14 -12.73 3.30 5.95
N ALA A 15 -13.97 2.89 6.23
CA ALA A 15 -14.26 1.57 6.78
C ALA A 15 -13.90 0.43 5.81
N ARG A 16 -14.19 0.62 4.51
CA ARG A 16 -13.97 -0.41 3.48
C ARG A 16 -12.53 -0.45 2.97
N VAL A 17 -11.84 0.68 2.88
CA VAL A 17 -10.45 0.76 2.40
C VAL A 17 -9.51 -0.14 3.22
N HIS A 18 -9.74 -0.26 4.53
CA HIS A 18 -8.96 -1.17 5.38
C HIS A 18 -9.05 -2.64 4.93
N SER A 19 -10.17 -3.09 4.34
CA SER A 19 -10.30 -4.47 3.87
C SER A 19 -9.56 -4.72 2.55
N LEU A 20 -9.18 -3.67 1.82
CA LEU A 20 -8.42 -3.77 0.58
C LEU A 20 -6.91 -3.94 0.85
N PHE A 21 -6.45 -3.60 2.05
CA PHE A 21 -5.06 -3.73 2.42
C PHE A 21 -4.75 -5.08 3.03
N GLU A 22 -3.55 -5.57 2.73
CA GLU A 22 -3.00 -6.79 3.31
C GLU A 22 -1.76 -6.52 4.16
N LYS A 23 -1.44 -7.48 5.05
CA LYS A 23 -0.18 -7.56 5.80
C LYS A 23 0.25 -6.20 6.40
N SER A 24 1.39 -5.67 5.97
CA SER A 24 2.00 -4.45 6.48
C SER A 24 1.21 -3.19 6.13
N ALA A 25 0.58 -3.15 4.95
CA ALA A 25 -0.27 -2.03 4.54
C ALA A 25 -1.50 -1.91 5.45
N LYS A 26 -2.13 -3.05 5.78
CA LYS A 26 -3.26 -3.12 6.70
C LYS A 26 -2.90 -2.62 8.10
N ARG A 27 -1.78 -3.12 8.65
CA ARG A 27 -1.29 -2.70 9.98
C ARG A 27 -0.96 -1.21 10.02
N CYS A 28 -0.33 -0.68 8.97
CA CYS A 28 0.00 0.74 8.88
C CYS A 28 -1.26 1.61 8.80
N TYR A 29 -2.21 1.27 7.93
CA TYR A 29 -3.47 2.01 7.80
C TYR A 29 -4.27 2.02 9.12
N TYR A 30 -4.31 0.87 9.81
CA TYR A 30 -4.93 0.78 11.13
C TYR A 30 -4.22 1.70 12.16
N GLY A 31 -2.88 1.73 12.16
CA GLY A 31 -2.11 2.60 13.05
C GLY A 31 -2.33 4.10 12.79
N ILE A 32 -2.42 4.51 11.51
CA ILE A 32 -2.76 5.88 11.13
C ILE A 32 -4.16 6.25 11.66
N ARG A 33 -5.14 5.35 11.51
CA ARG A 33 -6.51 5.58 11.99
C ARG A 33 -6.60 5.72 13.51
N GLN A 34 -5.88 4.88 14.25
CA GLN A 34 -5.87 4.91 15.72
C GLN A 34 -5.22 6.19 16.28
N THR A 35 -4.18 6.70 15.63
CA THR A 35 -3.43 7.87 16.12
C THR A 35 -4.07 9.21 15.75
N LYS A 36 -4.80 9.27 14.63
CA LYS A 36 -5.29 10.53 14.04
C LYS A 36 -6.82 10.69 14.10
N GLY A 37 -7.57 9.67 14.50
CA GLY A 37 -9.04 9.74 14.64
C GLY A 37 -9.80 9.70 13.30
N LYS A 38 -11.08 10.10 13.31
CA LYS A 38 -11.90 10.19 12.10
C LYS A 38 -11.40 11.35 11.23
N ASN A 39 -10.98 11.04 10.01
CA ASN A 39 -10.51 12.01 9.01
C ASN A 39 -11.23 11.77 7.68
N THR A 40 -11.22 12.78 6.81
CA THR A 40 -11.81 12.69 5.48
C THR A 40 -11.09 11.67 4.60
N TRP A 41 -11.76 11.16 3.57
CA TRP A 41 -11.14 10.24 2.62
C TRP A 41 -9.98 10.91 1.88
N SER A 42 -10.12 12.21 1.55
CA SER A 42 -9.05 13.00 0.93
C SER A 42 -7.77 12.98 1.76
N TRP A 43 -7.88 13.19 3.07
CA TRP A 43 -6.75 13.09 3.98
C TRP A 43 -6.17 11.68 4.03
N GLY A 44 -7.03 10.66 4.10
CA GLY A 44 -6.61 9.25 4.10
C GLY A 44 -5.83 8.86 2.85
N LYS A 45 -6.25 9.33 1.66
CA LYS A 45 -5.49 9.15 0.41
C LYS A 45 -4.11 9.78 0.49
N GLN A 46 -4.03 11.00 1.00
CA GLN A 46 -2.76 11.72 1.08
C GLN A 46 -1.77 10.99 1.99
N GLU A 47 -2.21 10.47 3.13
CA GLU A 47 -1.35 9.67 4.02
C GLU A 47 -0.86 8.38 3.35
N ILE A 48 -1.72 7.70 2.58
CA ILE A 48 -1.34 6.51 1.82
C ILE A 48 -0.24 6.88 0.80
N ILE A 49 -0.43 7.95 0.04
CA ILE A 49 0.54 8.44 -0.94
C ILE A 49 1.84 8.82 -0.25
N THR A 50 1.77 9.60 0.83
CA THR A 50 2.93 10.01 1.61
C THR A 50 3.66 8.84 2.24
N LYS A 51 3.05 7.67 2.44
CA LYS A 51 3.72 6.50 3.01
C LYS A 51 4.29 5.54 1.97
N TRP A 52 3.58 5.34 0.85
CA TRP A 52 3.86 4.27 -0.11
C TRP A 52 4.12 4.74 -1.54
N ALA A 53 3.94 6.02 -1.84
CA ALA A 53 4.16 6.58 -3.18
C ALA A 53 5.06 7.84 -3.08
N ASN A 54 6.11 7.75 -2.27
CA ASN A 54 7.14 8.77 -2.14
C ASN A 54 8.50 8.23 -2.58
N ASP A 55 9.45 9.13 -2.84
CA ASP A 55 10.79 8.77 -3.32
C ASP A 55 11.56 7.86 -2.36
N SER A 56 11.38 8.03 -1.05
CA SER A 56 12.02 7.16 -0.05
C SER A 56 11.50 5.72 -0.12
N TRP A 57 10.20 5.53 -0.37
CA TRP A 57 9.59 4.22 -0.55
C TRP A 57 10.04 3.60 -1.87
N ARG A 58 10.05 4.38 -2.95
CA ARG A 58 10.53 3.95 -4.27
C ARG A 58 11.98 3.46 -4.18
N TYR A 59 12.86 4.28 -3.63
CA TYR A 59 14.27 3.93 -3.38
C TYR A 59 14.41 2.65 -2.56
N LYS A 60 13.55 2.45 -1.56
CA LYS A 60 13.56 1.22 -0.76
C LYS A 60 13.20 -0.02 -1.59
N ILE A 61 12.24 0.07 -2.51
CA ILE A 61 11.86 -1.05 -3.38
C ILE A 61 12.95 -1.32 -4.42
N GLU A 62 13.47 -0.28 -5.08
CA GLU A 62 14.59 -0.36 -6.02
C GLU A 62 15.80 -1.03 -5.36
N ASN A 63 16.25 -0.52 -4.21
CA ASN A 63 17.37 -1.08 -3.48
C ASN A 63 17.10 -2.52 -3.00
N ALA A 64 15.86 -2.86 -2.63
CA ALA A 64 15.50 -4.22 -2.26
C ALA A 64 15.49 -5.19 -3.45
N PHE A 65 15.21 -4.70 -4.65
CA PHE A 65 15.30 -5.47 -5.89
C PHE A 65 16.77 -5.65 -6.31
N GLU A 66 17.54 -4.57 -6.40
CA GLU A 66 18.94 -4.56 -6.84
C GLU A 66 19.85 -5.43 -5.96
N ASN A 67 19.60 -5.45 -4.65
CA ASN A 67 20.41 -6.26 -3.72
C ASN A 67 19.84 -7.67 -3.49
N SER A 68 18.77 -8.04 -4.19
CA SER A 68 18.21 -9.39 -4.10
C SER A 68 18.91 -10.28 -5.12
N PHE A 69 19.89 -11.06 -4.66
CA PHE A 69 20.48 -12.13 -5.46
C PHE A 69 19.78 -13.45 -5.17
N PHE A 70 19.72 -14.34 -6.16
CA PHE A 70 19.21 -15.69 -5.98
C PHE A 70 20.30 -16.59 -5.37
N ASP A 71 19.98 -17.26 -4.27
CA ASP A 71 20.85 -18.25 -3.63
C ASP A 71 20.31 -19.67 -3.85
N PRO A 72 20.97 -20.53 -4.65
CA PRO A 72 20.46 -21.84 -5.01
C PRO A 72 20.32 -22.81 -3.83
N ASP A 73 21.03 -22.56 -2.72
CA ASP A 73 20.99 -23.42 -1.53
C ASP A 73 19.88 -22.99 -0.54
N LYS A 74 19.34 -21.77 -0.68
CA LYS A 74 18.40 -21.18 0.29
C LYS A 74 17.07 -20.76 -0.32
N ASP A 75 17.06 -20.35 -1.58
CA ASP A 75 15.90 -19.78 -2.24
C ASP A 75 15.16 -20.82 -3.08
N GLU A 76 13.83 -20.81 -2.99
CA GLU A 76 13.00 -21.52 -3.95
C GLU A 76 12.85 -20.65 -5.22
N PRO A 77 13.20 -21.15 -6.42
CA PRO A 77 13.27 -20.34 -7.64
C PRO A 77 12.01 -19.55 -7.97
N LEU A 78 10.83 -20.18 -7.89
CA LEU A 78 9.58 -19.54 -8.25
C LEU A 78 9.22 -18.43 -7.27
N THR A 79 9.35 -18.69 -5.97
CA THR A 79 9.07 -17.74 -4.89
C THR A 79 9.97 -16.52 -4.99
N TRP A 80 11.27 -16.74 -5.23
CA TRP A 80 12.22 -15.64 -5.39
C TRP A 80 11.88 -14.78 -6.61
N LEU A 81 11.57 -15.41 -7.76
CA LEU A 81 11.21 -14.71 -8.99
C LEU A 81 9.91 -13.91 -8.83
N LEU A 82 8.87 -14.52 -8.27
CA LEU A 82 7.57 -13.85 -8.03
C LEU A 82 7.74 -12.63 -7.14
N LYS A 83 8.60 -12.69 -6.13
CA LYS A 83 8.92 -11.55 -5.27
C LYS A 83 9.62 -10.41 -6.02
N GLN A 84 10.46 -10.73 -7.01
CA GLN A 84 11.06 -9.71 -7.87
C GLN A 84 10.01 -9.05 -8.78
N VAL A 85 9.11 -9.85 -9.36
CA VAL A 85 7.99 -9.35 -10.17
C VAL A 85 7.08 -8.43 -9.35
N GLU A 86 6.76 -8.82 -8.11
CA GLU A 86 5.99 -7.98 -7.18
C GLU A 86 6.64 -6.63 -6.93
N ARG A 87 7.98 -6.59 -6.77
CA ARG A 87 8.73 -5.34 -6.57
C ARG A 87 8.67 -4.43 -7.80
N LEU A 88 8.86 -4.99 -8.98
CA LEU A 88 8.81 -4.23 -10.23
C LEU A 88 7.41 -3.67 -10.51
N ASN A 89 6.35 -4.44 -10.25
CA ASN A 89 4.96 -3.98 -10.40
C ASN A 89 4.58 -2.88 -9.41
N ALA A 90 5.38 -2.69 -8.35
CA ALA A 90 5.11 -1.70 -7.32
C ALA A 90 5.81 -0.35 -7.59
N LEU A 91 6.74 -0.29 -8.57
CA LEU A 91 7.40 0.93 -9.05
C LEU A 91 6.55 1.66 -10.09
#